data_AF-A0A8T0VW56-F1
#
_entry.id   AF-A0A8T0VW56-F1
#
_cell.length_a   1.000
_cell.length_b   1.000
_cell.length_c   1.000
_cell.angle_alpha   90.00
_cell.angle_beta   90.00
_cell.angle_gamma   90.00
#
_symmetry.space_group_name_H-M   'P 1'
#
loop_
_entity.id
_entity.type
_entity.pdbx_description
1 polymer ?
#
loop_
_entity_poly.entity_id
_entity_poly.type
_entity_poly.pdbx_seq_one_letter_code
_entity_poly.pdbx_strand_id
1 'polypeptide(L)'
;MAFALKAASTATAGSASLAAVGPRRGAAPAAGRVSFRGAAPAGPAVAVRAAAAAAAAVAQDRRSISGKFAELREQGKTALIPFIVAGDPDLATTAKALKILDACGSDVIELGVPYSDPLADGPVIQASATRALAKGTTFDDVISMVKEVTPELSCPVSLFTYYNPILKRGIPNFMTIVKEAGLRGLVVPDVPLEETEFLRSEAAKNNLELVLLTTPTTPNERMEKITQASEGFIYLVSAVGVTGTRTNVSGKVQSLLQDIKKD
;
A
#
# COMPACT_ATOMS: atom_id res chain seq x y z
N MET A 1 -7.60 18.17 -6.66
CA MET A 1 -6.84 17.11 -7.33
C MET A 1 -5.75 16.64 -6.37
N ALA A 2 -5.34 15.39 -6.47
CA ALA A 2 -4.24 14.86 -5.69
C ALA A 2 -3.17 14.32 -6.64
N PHE A 3 -1.90 14.46 -6.25
CA PHE A 3 -0.78 13.91 -7.01
C PHE A 3 -0.13 12.80 -6.20
N ALA A 4 0.14 11.66 -6.84
CA ALA A 4 0.87 10.56 -6.25
C ALA A 4 2.33 10.59 -6.68
N LEU A 5 3.26 10.56 -5.73
CA LEU A 5 4.71 10.56 -5.98
C LEU A 5 5.37 9.45 -5.15
N LYS A 6 6.26 8.66 -5.73
CA LYS A 6 7.07 7.72 -4.96
C LYS A 6 8.29 8.44 -4.38
N ALA A 7 8.52 8.31 -3.07
CA ALA A 7 9.74 8.74 -2.39
C ALA A 7 10.98 8.06 -3.00
N ALA A 8 12.13 8.75 -3.09
CA ALA A 8 13.37 8.04 -3.41
C ALA A 8 13.77 7.17 -2.21
N SER A 9 14.29 5.96 -2.47
CA SER A 9 14.86 5.13 -1.43
C SER A 9 16.34 4.97 -1.73
N THR A 10 17.19 5.59 -0.91
CA THR A 10 18.63 5.31 -0.90
C THR A 10 18.91 4.14 0.05
N ALA A 11 18.92 2.92 -0.48
CA ALA A 11 19.45 1.76 0.24
C ALA A 11 20.98 1.75 0.11
N THR A 12 21.69 2.16 1.16
CA THR A 12 23.14 1.95 1.29
C THR A 12 23.41 0.52 1.74
N ALA A 13 24.02 -0.28 0.85
CA ALA A 13 24.49 -1.61 1.16
C ALA A 13 25.74 -1.53 2.07
N GLY A 14 25.57 -1.82 3.36
CA GLY A 14 26.68 -1.99 4.30
C GLY A 14 27.36 -3.34 4.09
N SER A 15 28.58 -3.33 3.53
CA SER A 15 29.44 -4.52 3.41
C SER A 15 30.04 -4.90 4.76
N ALA A 16 29.68 -6.06 5.29
CA ALA A 16 30.34 -6.63 6.48
C ALA A 16 31.67 -7.29 6.11
N SER A 17 32.76 -6.76 6.68
CA SER A 17 34.13 -7.28 6.57
C SER A 17 34.34 -8.48 7.51
N LEU A 18 34.75 -9.62 6.95
CA LEU A 18 35.17 -10.82 7.69
C LEU A 18 36.60 -10.66 8.20
N ALA A 19 36.76 -10.53 9.52
CA ALA A 19 38.08 -10.60 10.18
C ALA A 19 38.48 -12.06 10.44
N ALA A 20 39.65 -12.43 9.94
CA ALA A 20 40.31 -13.71 10.17
C ALA A 20 40.91 -13.78 11.59
N VAL A 21 40.74 -14.93 12.26
CA VAL A 21 41.53 -15.28 13.46
C VAL A 21 42.14 -16.67 13.26
N GLY A 22 43.46 -16.71 13.37
CA GLY A 22 44.32 -17.88 13.19
C GLY A 22 44.32 -18.88 14.37
N PRO A 23 45.17 -19.91 14.29
CA PRO A 23 44.89 -21.23 14.86
C PRO A 23 45.42 -21.40 16.28
N ARG A 24 44.79 -22.28 17.07
CA ARG A 24 45.44 -22.92 18.23
C ARG A 24 45.22 -24.43 18.22
N ARG A 25 46.35 -25.15 18.31
CA ARG A 25 46.48 -26.60 18.45
C ARG A 25 46.08 -27.02 19.87
N GLY A 26 45.45 -28.18 20.00
CA GLY A 26 45.25 -28.85 21.28
C GLY A 26 44.60 -30.23 21.13
N ALA A 27 45.44 -31.27 21.21
CA ALA A 27 45.21 -32.66 21.64
C ALA A 27 43.92 -33.41 21.25
N ALA A 28 44.11 -34.56 20.58
CA ALA A 28 43.14 -35.64 20.44
C ALA A 28 42.88 -36.34 21.80
N PRO A 29 41.69 -36.95 21.99
CA PRO A 29 41.70 -38.42 21.98
C PRO A 29 40.46 -39.11 21.38
N ALA A 30 40.69 -40.38 21.02
CA ALA A 30 39.80 -41.54 20.97
C ALA A 30 38.61 -41.57 19.99
N ALA A 31 38.71 -42.54 19.08
CA ALA A 31 37.73 -42.90 18.07
C ALA A 31 36.45 -43.50 18.68
N GLY A 32 35.38 -42.71 18.71
CA GLY A 32 34.00 -43.19 18.81
C GLY A 32 33.36 -43.18 17.42
N ARG A 33 32.90 -44.32 16.92
CA ARG A 33 32.10 -44.42 15.70
C ARG A 33 30.78 -43.65 15.89
N VAL A 34 30.71 -42.43 15.37
CA VAL A 34 29.44 -41.72 15.18
C VAL A 34 29.00 -41.93 13.74
N SER A 35 27.91 -42.68 13.57
CA SER A 35 27.22 -42.85 12.29
C SER A 35 26.74 -41.47 11.80
N PHE A 36 27.38 -40.95 10.75
CA PHE A 36 26.78 -39.89 9.94
C PHE A 36 25.54 -40.48 9.26
N ARG A 37 24.35 -40.23 9.82
CA ARG A 37 23.14 -40.18 9.00
C ARG A 37 23.33 -38.97 8.10
N GLY A 38 23.73 -39.21 6.84
CA GLY A 38 23.65 -38.19 5.81
C GLY A 38 22.21 -37.66 5.79
N ALA A 39 22.05 -36.36 5.99
CA ALA A 39 20.80 -35.70 5.65
C ALA A 39 20.55 -36.01 4.18
N ALA A 40 19.47 -36.74 3.89
CA ALA A 40 19.05 -36.99 2.52
C ALA A 40 18.94 -35.63 1.81
N PRO A 41 19.43 -35.50 0.57
CA PRO A 41 19.25 -34.27 -0.18
C PRO A 41 17.75 -33.97 -0.23
N ALA A 42 17.37 -32.74 0.08
CA ALA A 42 15.99 -32.29 0.01
C ALA A 42 15.45 -32.67 -1.38
N GLY A 43 14.47 -33.59 -1.40
CA GLY A 43 13.98 -34.17 -2.65
C GLY A 43 13.40 -33.10 -3.59
N PRO A 44 13.21 -33.45 -4.88
CA PRO A 44 12.75 -32.50 -5.91
C PRO A 44 11.44 -31.79 -5.55
N ALA A 45 10.59 -32.39 -4.71
CA ALA A 45 9.36 -31.77 -4.20
C ALA A 45 9.60 -30.52 -3.33
N VAL A 46 10.70 -30.44 -2.58
CA VAL A 46 11.03 -29.27 -1.74
C VAL A 46 11.54 -28.12 -2.60
N ALA A 47 12.38 -28.41 -3.60
CA ALA A 47 12.88 -27.43 -4.55
C ALA A 47 11.76 -26.84 -5.44
N VAL A 48 10.83 -27.68 -5.90
CA VAL A 48 9.66 -27.24 -6.69
C VAL A 48 8.72 -26.35 -5.85
N ARG A 49 8.51 -26.68 -4.57
CA ARG A 49 7.73 -25.83 -3.65
C ARG A 49 8.40 -24.49 -3.36
N ALA A 50 9.72 -24.47 -3.19
CA ALA A 50 10.48 -23.24 -2.98
C ALA A 50 10.45 -22.34 -4.22
N ALA A 51 10.60 -22.91 -5.42
CA ALA A 51 10.49 -22.18 -6.68
C ALA A 51 9.07 -21.63 -6.92
N ALA A 52 8.02 -22.40 -6.61
CA ALA A 52 6.64 -21.95 -6.68
C ALA A 52 6.33 -20.82 -5.68
N ALA A 53 6.86 -20.91 -4.45
CA ALA A 53 6.74 -19.85 -3.45
C ALA A 53 7.49 -18.58 -3.85
N ALA A 54 8.68 -18.69 -4.45
CA ALA A 54 9.43 -17.56 -4.97
C ALA A 54 8.71 -16.90 -6.16
N ALA A 55 8.17 -17.68 -7.09
CA ALA A 55 7.38 -17.17 -8.21
C ALA A 55 6.08 -16.49 -7.72
N ALA A 56 5.42 -17.05 -6.70
CA ALA A 56 4.25 -16.44 -6.07
C ALA A 56 4.61 -15.12 -5.36
N ALA A 57 5.75 -15.07 -4.66
CA ALA A 57 6.24 -13.85 -4.02
C ALA A 57 6.57 -12.75 -5.05
N VAL A 58 7.20 -13.08 -6.18
CA VAL A 58 7.48 -12.14 -7.27
C VAL A 58 6.18 -11.68 -7.95
N ALA A 59 5.20 -12.57 -8.15
CA ALA A 59 3.89 -12.21 -8.68
C ALA A 59 3.02 -11.42 -7.69
N GLN A 60 3.29 -11.54 -6.39
CA GLN A 60 2.66 -10.76 -5.32
C GLN A 60 3.30 -9.38 -5.20
N ASP A 61 4.61 -9.28 -5.38
CA ASP A 61 5.38 -8.03 -5.44
C ASP A 61 5.01 -7.18 -6.68
N ARG A 62 4.81 -7.80 -7.86
CA ARG A 62 4.29 -7.09 -9.04
C ARG A 62 2.85 -6.58 -8.90
N ARG A 63 2.08 -7.15 -7.97
CA ARG A 63 0.71 -6.71 -7.66
C ARG A 63 0.66 -5.75 -6.46
N SER A 64 1.81 -5.32 -5.95
CA SER A 64 1.91 -4.28 -4.94
C SER A 64 1.78 -2.90 -5.60
N ILE A 65 1.44 -1.87 -4.81
CA ILE A 65 1.38 -0.50 -5.33
C ILE A 65 2.81 -0.05 -5.68
N SER A 66 3.76 -0.29 -4.78
CA SER A 66 5.17 0.02 -4.99
C SER A 66 5.76 -0.63 -6.25
N GLY A 67 5.38 -1.88 -6.54
CA GLY A 67 5.79 -2.63 -7.72
C GLY A 67 5.24 -2.00 -9.00
N LYS A 68 3.96 -1.62 -9.01
CA LYS A 68 3.34 -0.92 -10.14
C LYS A 68 4.01 0.43 -10.45
N PHE A 69 4.31 1.22 -9.41
CA PHE A 69 5.05 2.46 -9.59
C PHE A 69 6.48 2.24 -10.10
N ALA A 70 7.14 1.14 -9.70
CA ALA A 70 8.46 0.79 -10.21
C ALA A 70 8.41 0.47 -11.71
N GLU A 71 7.44 -0.35 -12.13
CA GLU A 71 7.19 -0.67 -13.54
C GLU A 71 6.96 0.59 -14.38
N LEU A 72 6.08 1.49 -13.93
CA LEU A 72 5.77 2.72 -14.65
C LEU A 72 6.99 3.64 -14.78
N ARG A 73 7.83 3.71 -13.74
CA ARG A 73 9.07 4.49 -13.76
C ARG A 73 10.04 3.95 -14.80
N GLU A 74 10.21 2.63 -14.90
CA GLU A 74 11.04 2.00 -15.94
C GLU A 74 10.52 2.32 -17.35
N GLN A 75 9.20 2.44 -17.51
CA GLN A 75 8.55 2.81 -18.76
C GLN A 75 8.52 4.33 -19.02
N GLY A 76 8.97 5.17 -18.07
CA GLY A 76 8.86 6.63 -18.17
C GLY A 76 7.41 7.14 -18.18
N LYS A 77 6.47 6.39 -17.62
CA LYS A 77 5.03 6.73 -17.59
C LYS A 77 4.62 7.34 -16.25
N THR A 78 3.55 8.14 -16.31
CA THR A 78 2.87 8.69 -15.13
C THR A 78 1.68 7.81 -14.79
N ALA A 79 1.49 7.52 -13.50
CA ALA A 79 0.38 6.69 -13.03
C ALA A 79 -0.96 7.42 -13.12
N LEU A 80 -2.01 6.70 -13.54
CA LEU A 80 -3.40 7.12 -13.41
C LEU A 80 -4.06 6.37 -12.24
N ILE A 81 -4.60 7.14 -11.28
CA ILE A 81 -5.26 6.60 -10.07
C ILE A 81 -6.68 7.16 -9.96
N PRO A 82 -7.70 6.46 -10.49
CA PRO A 82 -9.08 6.85 -10.31
C PRO A 82 -9.56 6.57 -8.88
N PHE A 83 -10.40 7.46 -8.37
CA PHE A 83 -11.10 7.30 -7.10
C PHE A 83 -12.60 7.14 -7.34
N ILE A 84 -13.22 6.16 -6.70
CA ILE A 84 -14.69 6.00 -6.66
C ILE A 84 -15.15 5.64 -5.24
N VAL A 85 -16.40 6.00 -4.91
CA VAL A 85 -17.01 5.62 -3.63
C VAL A 85 -17.77 4.30 -3.80
N ALA A 86 -17.52 3.34 -2.93
CA ALA A 86 -18.20 2.06 -2.94
C ALA A 86 -19.69 2.23 -2.59
N GLY A 87 -20.55 1.54 -3.33
CA GLY A 87 -21.99 1.60 -3.11
C GLY A 87 -22.68 2.80 -3.75
N ASP A 88 -21.97 3.61 -4.55
CA ASP A 88 -22.58 4.67 -5.35
C ASP A 88 -22.53 4.33 -6.86
N PRO A 89 -23.68 4.18 -7.54
CA PRO A 89 -25.03 4.16 -6.98
C PRO A 89 -25.33 2.87 -6.22
N ASP A 90 -24.62 1.76 -6.42
CA ASP A 90 -24.76 0.50 -5.69
C ASP A 90 -23.52 -0.38 -5.87
N LEU A 91 -23.35 -1.41 -5.03
CA LEU A 91 -22.15 -2.26 -5.04
C LEU A 91 -21.99 -3.07 -6.32
N ALA A 92 -23.08 -3.49 -6.96
CA ALA A 92 -23.01 -4.20 -8.24
C ALA A 92 -22.46 -3.29 -9.34
N THR A 93 -22.84 -2.01 -9.33
CA THR A 93 -22.30 -0.99 -10.22
C THR A 93 -20.85 -0.66 -9.87
N THR A 94 -20.51 -0.55 -8.58
CA THR A 94 -19.10 -0.39 -8.14
C THR A 94 -18.21 -1.52 -8.66
N ALA A 95 -18.62 -2.78 -8.51
CA ALA A 95 -17.85 -3.94 -8.99
C ALA A 95 -17.62 -3.89 -10.51
N LYS A 96 -18.65 -3.53 -11.29
CA LYS A 96 -18.51 -3.32 -12.74
C LYS A 96 -17.56 -2.17 -13.06
N ALA A 97 -17.68 -1.05 -12.33
CA ALA A 97 -16.82 0.10 -12.52
C ALA A 97 -15.35 -0.24 -12.24
N LEU A 98 -15.04 -1.01 -11.19
CA LEU A 98 -13.68 -1.47 -10.90
C LEU A 98 -13.07 -2.26 -12.08
N LYS A 99 -13.83 -3.21 -12.64
CA LYS A 99 -13.38 -3.99 -13.81
C LYS A 99 -13.17 -3.11 -15.05
N ILE A 100 -14.06 -2.14 -15.28
CA ILE A 100 -13.93 -1.21 -16.41
C ILE A 100 -12.71 -0.30 -16.23
N LEU A 101 -12.51 0.26 -15.03
CA LEU A 101 -11.36 1.11 -14.74
C LEU A 101 -10.04 0.36 -14.94
N ASP A 102 -9.96 -0.88 -14.46
CA ASP A 102 -8.80 -1.76 -14.70
C ASP A 102 -8.59 -2.02 -16.20
N ALA A 103 -9.64 -2.44 -16.93
CA ALA A 103 -9.56 -2.69 -18.36
C ALA A 103 -9.20 -1.44 -19.20
N CYS A 104 -9.56 -0.25 -18.72
CA CYS A 104 -9.18 1.02 -19.33
C CYS A 104 -7.74 1.46 -19.01
N GLY A 105 -6.98 0.65 -18.26
CA GLY A 105 -5.56 0.89 -17.98
C GLY A 105 -5.31 1.74 -16.73
N SER A 106 -6.17 1.66 -15.72
CA SER A 106 -5.85 2.24 -14.41
C SER A 106 -4.61 1.57 -13.82
N ASP A 107 -3.71 2.36 -13.25
CA ASP A 107 -2.49 1.82 -12.66
C ASP A 107 -2.72 1.40 -11.22
N VAL A 108 -3.51 2.17 -10.49
CA VAL A 108 -4.02 1.85 -9.15
C VAL A 108 -5.47 2.33 -9.13
N ILE A 109 -6.34 1.66 -8.38
CA ILE A 109 -7.69 2.19 -8.13
C ILE A 109 -7.83 2.50 -6.64
N GLU A 110 -8.29 3.68 -6.30
CA GLU A 110 -8.70 4.03 -4.94
C GLU A 110 -10.20 3.80 -4.77
N LEU A 111 -10.56 3.03 -3.74
CA LEU A 111 -11.93 2.73 -3.39
C LEU A 111 -12.29 3.34 -2.03
N GLY A 112 -13.12 4.36 -2.05
CA GLY A 112 -13.66 5.01 -0.85
C GLY A 112 -14.74 4.18 -0.17
N VAL A 113 -14.56 3.88 1.13
CA VAL A 113 -15.65 3.38 1.97
C VAL A 113 -16.56 4.55 2.33
N PRO A 114 -17.88 4.46 2.08
CA PRO A 114 -18.78 5.56 2.39
C PRO A 114 -18.81 5.79 3.92
N TYR A 115 -18.64 7.05 4.33
CA TYR A 115 -18.52 7.44 5.73
C TYR A 115 -19.46 8.61 6.07
N SER A 116 -20.03 8.60 7.27
CA SER A 116 -21.05 9.57 7.72
C SER A 116 -20.47 10.96 7.98
N ASP A 117 -19.22 11.02 8.45
CA ASP A 117 -18.59 12.26 8.90
C ASP A 117 -17.27 12.54 8.14
N PRO A 118 -17.32 12.68 6.80
CA PRO A 118 -16.12 12.73 5.97
C PRO A 118 -15.46 14.11 5.97
N LEU A 119 -14.64 14.40 6.99
CA LEU A 119 -14.03 15.70 7.20
C LEU A 119 -13.07 16.16 6.08
N ALA A 120 -12.47 15.22 5.34
CA ALA A 120 -11.49 15.53 4.29
C ALA A 120 -12.09 15.59 2.88
N ASP A 121 -13.30 15.07 2.72
CA ASP A 121 -13.98 15.01 1.43
C ASP A 121 -14.74 16.31 1.16
N GLY A 122 -14.76 16.75 -0.10
CA GLY A 122 -15.63 17.84 -0.50
C GLY A 122 -16.92 17.35 -1.16
N PRO A 123 -17.75 18.29 -1.64
CA PRO A 123 -19.19 18.08 -1.79
C PRO A 123 -19.57 16.96 -2.76
N VAL A 124 -18.77 16.71 -3.79
CA VAL A 124 -19.03 15.64 -4.79
C VAL A 124 -18.84 14.26 -4.16
N ILE A 125 -17.76 14.06 -3.41
CA ILE A 125 -17.47 12.78 -2.74
C ILE A 125 -18.45 12.60 -1.58
N GLN A 126 -18.72 13.65 -0.80
CA GLN A 126 -19.73 13.63 0.25
C GLN A 126 -21.10 13.19 -0.28
N ALA A 127 -21.57 13.79 -1.38
CA ALA A 127 -22.86 13.41 -1.98
C ALA A 127 -22.90 11.94 -2.44
N SER A 128 -21.78 11.43 -2.93
CA SER A 128 -21.64 10.03 -3.35
C SER A 128 -21.69 9.08 -2.15
N ALA A 129 -20.97 9.40 -1.07
CA ALA A 129 -21.06 8.68 0.20
C ALA A 129 -22.47 8.73 0.81
N THR A 130 -23.14 9.88 0.77
CA THR A 130 -24.54 10.01 1.24
C THR A 130 -25.48 9.08 0.48
N ARG A 131 -25.38 9.00 -0.85
CA ARG A 131 -26.20 8.07 -1.66
C ARG A 131 -25.93 6.61 -1.30
N ALA A 132 -24.66 6.24 -1.14
CA ALA A 132 -24.28 4.88 -0.76
C ALA A 132 -24.79 4.50 0.64
N LEU A 133 -24.67 5.39 1.63
CA LEU A 133 -25.17 5.18 2.99
C LEU A 133 -26.70 5.14 3.05
N ALA A 134 -27.39 5.96 2.25
CA ALA A 134 -28.86 5.95 2.18
C ALA A 134 -29.41 4.62 1.66
N LYS A 135 -28.60 3.85 0.91
CA LYS A 135 -28.92 2.48 0.46
C LYS A 135 -28.47 1.39 1.44
N GLY A 136 -27.91 1.78 2.59
CA GLY A 136 -27.47 0.85 3.63
C GLY A 136 -26.11 0.19 3.37
N THR A 137 -25.28 0.74 2.47
CA THR A 137 -23.94 0.18 2.20
C THR A 137 -23.11 0.15 3.48
N THR A 138 -22.66 -1.03 3.90
CA THR A 138 -21.76 -1.20 5.05
C THR A 138 -20.34 -1.53 4.61
N PHE A 139 -19.37 -1.36 5.51
CA PHE A 139 -17.99 -1.80 5.26
C PHE A 139 -17.92 -3.30 4.94
N ASP A 140 -18.70 -4.14 5.62
CA ASP A 140 -18.64 -5.59 5.43
C ASP A 140 -19.17 -5.97 4.03
N ASP A 141 -20.16 -5.25 3.52
CA ASP A 141 -20.63 -5.40 2.13
C ASP A 141 -19.56 -4.97 1.12
N VAL A 142 -18.86 -3.86 1.38
CA VAL A 142 -17.74 -3.39 0.54
C VAL A 142 -16.63 -4.43 0.50
N ILE A 143 -16.20 -4.95 1.66
CA ILE A 143 -15.17 -5.98 1.74
C ILE A 143 -15.57 -7.26 1.02
N SER A 144 -16.83 -7.68 1.15
CA SER A 144 -17.34 -8.87 0.47
C SER A 144 -17.28 -8.70 -1.05
N MET A 145 -17.75 -7.56 -1.57
CA MET A 145 -17.67 -7.23 -3.00
C MET A 145 -16.21 -7.15 -3.49
N VAL A 146 -15.33 -6.52 -2.71
CA VAL A 146 -13.91 -6.38 -3.06
C VAL A 146 -13.23 -7.76 -3.13
N LYS A 147 -13.54 -8.66 -2.20
CA LYS A 147 -13.00 -10.03 -2.18
C LYS A 147 -13.39 -10.82 -3.43
N GLU A 148 -14.59 -10.58 -3.96
CA GLU A 148 -15.06 -11.22 -5.19
C GLU A 148 -14.42 -10.63 -6.45
N VAL A 149 -14.24 -9.30 -6.50
CA VAL A 149 -13.79 -8.60 -7.71
C VAL A 149 -12.27 -8.59 -7.87
N THR A 150 -11.50 -8.48 -6.79
CA THR A 150 -10.04 -8.30 -6.86
C THR A 150 -9.27 -9.42 -7.57
N PRO A 151 -9.69 -10.71 -7.54
CA PRO A 151 -9.02 -11.74 -8.33
C PRO A 151 -9.13 -11.53 -9.85
N GLU A 152 -10.11 -10.74 -10.30
CA GLU A 152 -10.32 -10.41 -11.72
C GLU A 152 -9.59 -9.13 -12.15
N LEU A 153 -9.03 -8.35 -11.23
CA LEU A 153 -8.36 -7.10 -11.52
C LEU A 153 -6.86 -7.31 -11.71
N SER A 154 -6.27 -6.59 -12.67
CA SER A 154 -4.83 -6.61 -12.92
C SER A 154 -4.08 -5.58 -12.06
N CYS A 155 -4.68 -4.40 -11.83
CA CYS A 155 -4.10 -3.33 -11.04
C CYS A 155 -4.39 -3.51 -9.52
N PRO A 156 -3.48 -3.05 -8.64
CA PRO A 156 -3.75 -3.01 -7.21
C PRO A 156 -4.90 -2.04 -6.86
N VAL A 157 -5.67 -2.39 -5.83
CA VAL A 157 -6.70 -1.53 -5.24
C VAL A 157 -6.24 -1.04 -3.87
N SER A 158 -6.33 0.26 -3.64
CA SER A 158 -6.09 0.93 -2.37
C SER A 158 -7.42 1.30 -1.72
N LEU A 159 -7.59 0.94 -0.45
CA LEU A 159 -8.78 1.31 0.31
C LEU A 159 -8.62 2.72 0.88
N PHE A 160 -9.63 3.55 0.71
CA PHE A 160 -9.70 4.87 1.32
C PHE A 160 -10.80 4.86 2.39
N THR A 161 -10.44 5.07 3.66
CA THR A 161 -11.41 5.10 4.77
C THR A 161 -10.92 6.02 5.88
N TYR A 162 -11.85 6.51 6.70
CA TYR A 162 -11.54 7.25 7.92
C TYR A 162 -11.12 6.32 9.06
N TYR A 163 -10.50 6.89 10.09
CA TYR A 163 -9.86 6.12 11.16
C TYR A 163 -10.85 5.42 12.08
N ASN A 164 -11.96 6.08 12.42
CA ASN A 164 -12.95 5.55 13.36
C ASN A 164 -13.53 4.16 12.96
N PRO A 165 -13.89 3.90 11.69
CA PRO A 165 -14.24 2.55 11.21
C PRO A 165 -13.17 1.48 11.46
N ILE A 166 -11.89 1.85 11.41
CA ILE A 166 -10.74 0.97 11.69
C ILE A 166 -10.69 0.68 13.19
N LEU A 167 -10.76 1.72 14.02
CA LEU A 167 -10.74 1.60 15.48
C LEU A 167 -11.84 0.69 16.02
N LYS A 168 -13.08 0.86 15.52
CA LYS A 168 -14.23 0.04 15.93
C LYS A 168 -14.05 -1.46 15.67
N ARG A 169 -13.22 -1.83 14.69
CA ARG A 169 -12.93 -3.22 14.33
C ARG A 169 -11.66 -3.78 14.98
N GLY A 170 -10.86 -2.90 15.59
CA GLY A 170 -9.50 -3.19 16.02
C GLY A 170 -8.54 -3.21 14.84
N ILE A 171 -7.43 -2.46 14.95
CA ILE A 171 -6.46 -2.26 13.86
C ILE A 171 -5.91 -3.60 13.32
N PRO A 172 -5.44 -4.56 14.14
CA PRO A 172 -4.89 -5.83 13.60
C PRO A 172 -5.93 -6.65 12.82
N ASN A 173 -7.16 -6.69 13.32
CA ASN A 173 -8.26 -7.41 12.69
C ASN A 173 -8.66 -6.72 11.37
N PHE A 174 -8.76 -5.39 11.37
CA PHE A 174 -9.01 -4.61 10.16
C PHE A 174 -7.98 -4.88 9.06
N MET A 175 -6.68 -4.84 9.39
CA MET A 175 -5.61 -5.10 8.42
C MET A 175 -5.68 -6.51 7.83
N THR A 176 -6.00 -7.50 8.66
CA THR A 176 -6.22 -8.89 8.21
C THR A 176 -7.37 -8.96 7.21
N ILE A 177 -8.53 -8.39 7.56
CA ILE A 177 -9.73 -8.38 6.70
C ILE A 177 -9.44 -7.72 5.34
N VAL A 178 -8.80 -6.55 5.37
CA VAL A 178 -8.45 -5.78 4.16
C VAL A 178 -7.50 -6.57 3.25
N LYS A 179 -6.45 -7.17 3.83
CA LYS A 179 -5.52 -8.01 3.08
C LYS A 179 -6.20 -9.23 2.45
N GLU A 180 -7.03 -9.93 3.22
CA GLU A 180 -7.75 -11.12 2.78
C GLU A 180 -8.77 -10.82 1.67
N ALA A 181 -9.28 -9.59 1.62
CA ALA A 181 -10.13 -9.11 0.53
C ALA A 181 -9.35 -8.83 -0.78
N GLY A 182 -8.01 -8.90 -0.77
CA GLY A 182 -7.18 -8.67 -1.95
C GLY A 182 -6.71 -7.23 -2.13
N LEU A 183 -6.98 -6.34 -1.17
CA LEU A 183 -6.48 -4.97 -1.19
C LEU A 183 -4.96 -4.92 -0.97
N ARG A 184 -4.33 -3.85 -1.45
CA ARG A 184 -2.85 -3.69 -1.44
C ARG A 184 -2.39 -2.38 -0.86
N GLY A 185 -3.28 -1.40 -0.75
CA GLY A 185 -2.99 -0.12 -0.11
C GLY A 185 -4.09 0.30 0.85
N LEU A 186 -3.72 1.24 1.70
CA LEU A 186 -4.63 1.91 2.61
C LEU A 186 -4.32 3.41 2.63
N VAL A 187 -5.35 4.23 2.61
CA VAL A 187 -5.29 5.68 2.83
C VAL A 187 -6.23 6.00 4.00
N VAL A 188 -5.69 6.66 5.04
CA VAL A 188 -6.45 7.10 6.22
C VAL A 188 -6.22 8.60 6.40
N PRO A 189 -7.10 9.46 5.85
CA PRO A 189 -6.81 10.89 5.69
C PRO A 189 -6.83 11.68 7.01
N ASP A 190 -7.44 11.15 8.06
CA ASP A 190 -7.69 11.79 9.35
C ASP A 190 -6.68 11.40 10.45
N VAL A 191 -5.61 10.67 10.12
CA VAL A 191 -4.56 10.28 11.07
C VAL A 191 -3.28 11.09 10.82
N PRO A 192 -2.80 11.89 11.78
CA PRO A 192 -1.53 12.59 11.65
C PRO A 192 -0.36 11.61 11.74
N LEU A 193 0.77 11.93 11.07
CA LEU A 193 1.99 11.10 11.02
C LEU A 193 2.34 10.49 12.39
N GLU A 194 2.30 11.28 13.45
CA GLU A 194 2.68 10.90 14.80
C GLU A 194 1.83 9.74 15.38
N GLU A 195 0.57 9.63 14.94
CA GLU A 195 -0.37 8.58 15.39
C GLU A 195 -0.40 7.38 14.43
N THR A 196 0.33 7.44 13.32
CA THR A 196 0.34 6.35 12.32
C THR A 196 1.24 5.18 12.70
N GLU A 197 2.11 5.28 13.70
CA GLU A 197 3.13 4.24 13.98
C GLU A 197 2.53 2.84 14.14
N PHE A 198 1.46 2.71 14.93
CA PHE A 198 0.78 1.43 15.11
C PHE A 198 0.06 0.95 13.84
N LEU A 199 -0.53 1.87 13.07
CA LEU A 199 -1.16 1.56 11.79
C LEU A 199 -0.14 1.05 10.77
N ARG A 200 1.01 1.74 10.66
CA ARG A 200 2.12 1.38 9.77
C ARG A 200 2.66 0.01 10.13
N SER A 201 2.89 -0.26 11.40
CA SER A 201 3.37 -1.56 11.88
C SER A 201 2.41 -2.70 11.51
N GLU A 202 1.11 -2.52 11.74
CA GLU A 202 0.11 -3.55 11.41
C GLU A 202 -0.12 -3.69 9.89
N ALA A 203 -0.05 -2.60 9.14
CA ALA A 203 -0.14 -2.62 7.67
C ALA A 203 1.05 -3.38 7.06
N ALA A 204 2.28 -3.10 7.51
CA ALA A 204 3.49 -3.78 7.06
C ALA A 204 3.46 -5.29 7.36
N LYS A 205 3.02 -5.70 8.56
CA LYS A 205 2.81 -7.13 8.90
C LYS A 205 1.84 -7.83 7.94
N ASN A 206 0.91 -7.08 7.36
CA ASN A 206 -0.09 -7.57 6.44
C ASN A 206 0.27 -7.37 4.96
N ASN A 207 1.46 -6.84 4.64
CA ASN A 207 1.86 -6.45 3.28
C ASN A 207 0.84 -5.49 2.64
N LEU A 208 0.33 -4.54 3.42
CA LEU A 208 -0.50 -3.44 2.96
C LEU A 208 0.33 -2.16 3.00
N GLU A 209 0.36 -1.43 1.89
CA GLU A 209 1.12 -0.19 1.79
C GLU A 209 0.27 0.97 2.32
N LEU A 210 0.66 1.54 3.47
CA LEU A 210 -0.01 2.72 4.02
C LEU A 210 0.52 3.98 3.33
N VAL A 211 -0.36 4.64 2.59
CA VAL A 211 -0.10 5.89 1.89
C VAL A 211 -0.36 7.06 2.84
N LEU A 212 0.63 7.93 2.99
CA LEU A 212 0.53 9.12 3.83
C LEU A 212 0.32 10.39 3.00
N LEU A 213 -0.34 11.35 3.62
CA LEU A 213 -0.71 12.62 2.99
C LEU A 213 0.29 13.72 3.34
N THR A 214 0.58 14.57 2.37
CA THR A 214 1.27 15.84 2.56
C THR A 214 0.55 16.97 1.83
N THR A 215 0.87 18.21 2.18
CA THR A 215 0.24 19.40 1.60
C THR A 215 1.29 20.45 1.24
N PRO A 216 0.98 21.40 0.34
CA PRO A 216 1.87 22.53 0.03
C PRO A 216 2.18 23.46 1.20
N THR A 217 1.51 23.30 2.34
CA THR A 217 1.78 24.05 3.58
C THR A 217 2.52 23.21 4.61
N THR A 218 2.81 21.95 4.31
CA THR A 218 3.57 21.07 5.21
C THR A 218 5.03 21.54 5.25
N PRO A 219 5.62 21.81 6.43
CA PRO A 219 7.03 22.17 6.53
C PRO A 219 7.96 21.07 5.99
N ASN A 220 9.09 21.45 5.40
CA ASN A 220 10.04 20.52 4.77
C ASN A 220 10.48 19.38 5.69
N GLU A 221 10.90 19.68 6.93
CA GLU A 221 11.30 18.65 7.90
C GLU A 221 10.19 17.64 8.21
N ARG A 222 8.92 18.07 8.16
CA ARG A 222 7.78 17.17 8.36
C ARG A 222 7.50 16.37 7.08
N MET A 223 7.68 16.97 5.92
CA MET A 223 7.52 16.34 4.62
C MET A 223 8.54 15.22 4.40
N GLU A 224 9.80 15.40 4.80
CA GLU A 224 10.84 14.36 4.81
C GLU A 224 10.40 13.16 5.65
N LYS A 225 9.92 13.41 6.87
CA LYS A 225 9.42 12.34 7.76
C LYS A 225 8.21 11.61 7.17
N ILE A 226 7.28 12.32 6.54
CA ILE A 226 6.14 11.71 5.84
C ILE A 226 6.63 10.86 4.67
N THR A 227 7.56 11.38 3.87
CA THR A 227 8.14 10.71 2.69
C THR A 227 8.84 9.41 3.07
N GLN A 228 9.64 9.43 4.14
CA GLN A 228 10.31 8.25 4.69
C GLN A 228 9.34 7.23 5.31
N ALA A 229 8.20 7.71 5.82
CA ALA A 229 7.22 6.87 6.48
C ALA A 229 6.18 6.25 5.52
N SER A 230 5.96 6.88 4.37
CA SER A 230 4.95 6.47 3.38
C SER A 230 5.40 5.28 2.57
N GLU A 231 4.46 4.37 2.27
CA GLU A 231 4.67 3.25 1.37
C GLU A 231 3.86 3.43 0.08
N GLY A 232 4.32 2.83 -1.02
CA GLY A 232 3.68 2.95 -2.34
C GLY A 232 3.94 4.29 -3.01
N PHE A 233 3.24 5.31 -2.52
CA PHE A 233 3.38 6.68 -2.96
C PHE A 233 3.05 7.64 -1.80
N ILE A 234 3.25 8.92 -2.04
CA ILE A 234 2.89 10.03 -1.17
C ILE A 234 1.72 10.74 -1.82
N TYR A 235 0.67 10.97 -1.03
CA TYR A 235 -0.54 11.63 -1.46
C TYR A 235 -0.39 13.14 -1.25
N LEU A 236 -0.09 13.88 -2.31
CA LEU A 236 0.00 15.33 -2.27
C LEU A 236 -1.37 15.98 -2.51
N VAL A 237 -1.92 16.60 -1.48
CA VAL A 237 -3.19 17.36 -1.58
C VAL A 237 -2.92 18.72 -2.25
N SER A 238 -3.41 18.93 -3.48
CA SER A 238 -2.99 20.07 -4.32
C SER A 238 -3.41 21.48 -3.85
N ALA A 239 -4.22 21.57 -2.79
CA ALA A 239 -4.72 22.84 -2.26
C ALA A 239 -4.95 22.75 -0.75
N VAL A 240 -4.89 23.90 -0.07
CA VAL A 240 -5.39 24.05 1.30
C VAL A 240 -6.93 23.95 1.23
N GLY A 241 -7.52 22.87 1.75
CA GLY A 241 -8.98 22.62 1.79
C GLY A 241 -9.43 21.27 1.20
N VAL A 242 -10.75 21.02 1.20
CA VAL A 242 -11.40 19.75 0.80
C VAL A 242 -11.35 19.45 -0.71
N THR A 243 -11.57 18.18 -1.09
CA THR A 243 -11.57 17.69 -2.48
C THR A 243 -12.66 18.32 -3.36
N GLY A 244 -12.35 18.68 -4.61
CA GLY A 244 -13.33 19.26 -5.55
C GLY A 244 -12.72 19.68 -6.88
N THR A 245 -13.55 19.83 -7.91
CA THR A 245 -13.16 20.41 -9.21
C THR A 245 -12.78 21.88 -9.01
N ARG A 246 -11.51 22.22 -9.26
CA ARG A 246 -11.03 23.60 -9.26
C ARG A 246 -10.30 23.88 -10.58
N THR A 247 -10.40 25.10 -11.06
CA THR A 247 -9.86 25.55 -12.34
C THR A 247 -8.36 25.80 -12.34
N ASN A 248 -7.72 25.96 -11.18
CA ASN A 248 -6.29 26.28 -11.06
C ASN A 248 -5.56 25.41 -10.02
N VAL A 249 -4.38 24.89 -10.40
CA VAL A 249 -3.41 24.25 -9.50
C VAL A 249 -2.48 25.33 -8.93
N SER A 250 -2.14 25.27 -7.64
CA SER A 250 -1.22 26.26 -7.04
C SER A 250 0.17 26.15 -7.66
N GLY A 251 0.80 27.28 -8.01
CA GLY A 251 2.19 27.32 -8.50
C GLY A 251 3.20 26.74 -7.49
N LYS A 252 2.85 26.67 -6.20
CA LYS A 252 3.65 26.02 -5.15
C LYS A 252 3.75 24.50 -5.32
N VAL A 253 2.85 23.88 -6.08
CA VAL A 253 2.90 22.44 -6.33
C VAL A 253 4.16 22.10 -7.10
N GLN A 254 4.55 22.87 -8.13
CA GLN A 254 5.72 22.53 -8.94
C GLN A 254 7.02 22.55 -8.13
N SER A 255 7.23 23.55 -7.27
CA SER A 255 8.41 23.59 -6.38
C SER A 255 8.38 22.43 -5.38
N LEU A 256 7.22 22.16 -4.79
CA LEU A 256 7.04 21.06 -3.85
C LEU A 256 7.31 19.68 -4.46
N LEU A 257 6.89 19.46 -5.71
CA LEU A 257 7.19 18.24 -6.46
C LEU A 257 8.69 18.05 -6.67
N GLN A 258 9.46 19.15 -6.82
CA GLN A 258 10.92 19.06 -6.95
C GLN A 258 11.57 18.72 -5.62
N ASP A 259 11.05 19.23 -4.51
CA ASP A 259 11.61 18.97 -3.18
C ASP A 259 11.31 17.53 -2.74
N ILE A 260 10.06 17.04 -2.90
CA ILE A 260 9.69 15.63 -2.62
C ILE A 260 10.53 14.62 -3.43
N LYS A 261 10.98 14.99 -4.63
CA LYS A 261 11.78 14.10 -5.49
C LYS A 261 13.27 14.07 -5.15
N LYS A 262 13.78 15.03 -4.36
CA LYS A 262 15.19 15.08 -3.97
C LYS A 262 15.51 14.12 -2.82
N ASP A 263 14.50 13.77 -2.03
CA ASP A 263 14.57 12.94 -0.82
C ASP A 263 14.10 11.50 -1.09
#